data_AF-A0A1E7EUM0-F1
#
_entry.id   AF-A0A1E7EUM0-F1
#
_cell.length_a   1.000
_cell.length_b   1.000
_cell.length_c   1.000
_cell.angle_alpha   90.00
_cell.angle_beta   90.00
_cell.angle_gamma   90.00
#
_symmetry.space_group_name_H-M   'P 1'
#
loop_
_entity.id
_entity.type
_entity.pdbx_description
1 polymer ?
#
loop_
_entity_poly.entity_id
_entity_poly.type
_entity_poly.pdbx_seq_one_letter_code
_entity_poly.pdbx_strand_id
1 'polypeptide(L)'
;MTKVRRKKKADVTTKIILPILGCLFVVFVSVSFCLHFLLGEAITNSKTIINEDIATAFGHMKYQRHETVDSNILSYDIHKCPPDIPKDYPYAWNTLDVLQHWNPDDTEIPSTIHQGLCAVDWRDPEQQQIAEHYRKNELPFLVHNHPQIRKTVKKWSSYEYMLDQLGDKTYRNEYSKNNHMMYWKARGKTPPGWTPPTENVELSFPDWYEKAVALDKHPDPPNAEH
;
A
#
# COMPACT_ATOMS: atom_id res chain seq x y z
N MET A 1 -55.79 -69.81 13.91
CA MET A 1 -55.13 -68.55 13.49
C MET A 1 -53.78 -68.90 12.86
N THR A 2 -53.71 -68.93 11.53
CA THR A 2 -52.54 -69.43 10.79
C THR A 2 -51.75 -68.25 10.22
N LYS A 3 -50.54 -68.00 10.75
CA LYS A 3 -49.66 -66.90 10.29
C LYS A 3 -48.91 -67.31 9.02
N VAL A 4 -49.32 -66.76 7.88
CA VAL A 4 -48.62 -66.90 6.59
C VAL A 4 -47.38 -66.01 6.59
N ARG A 5 -46.19 -66.63 6.61
CA ARG A 5 -44.90 -65.95 6.49
C ARG A 5 -44.55 -65.78 5.01
N ARG A 6 -44.75 -64.59 4.45
CA ARG A 6 -44.25 -64.22 3.10
C ARG A 6 -42.74 -64.00 3.16
N LYS A 7 -41.96 -64.90 2.54
CA LYS A 7 -40.53 -64.67 2.23
C LYS A 7 -40.43 -63.69 1.06
N LYS A 8 -39.95 -62.47 1.30
CA LYS A 8 -39.54 -61.53 0.25
C LYS A 8 -38.30 -62.10 -0.45
N LYS A 9 -38.42 -62.39 -1.75
CA LYS A 9 -37.27 -62.68 -2.61
C LYS A 9 -36.49 -61.38 -2.75
N ALA A 10 -35.25 -61.35 -2.25
CA ALA A 10 -34.35 -60.23 -2.46
C ALA A 10 -33.98 -60.18 -3.94
N ASP A 11 -34.24 -59.04 -4.56
CA ASP A 11 -34.03 -58.80 -5.98
C ASP A 11 -32.53 -58.80 -6.29
N VAL A 12 -32.14 -59.54 -7.33
CA VAL A 12 -30.73 -59.78 -7.71
C VAL A 12 -30.05 -58.47 -8.12
N THR A 13 -30.84 -57.52 -8.60
CA THR A 13 -30.45 -56.16 -8.98
C THR A 13 -29.80 -55.39 -7.83
N THR A 14 -30.24 -55.60 -6.58
CA THR A 14 -29.70 -54.90 -5.40
C THR A 14 -28.29 -55.37 -5.04
N LYS A 15 -27.91 -56.60 -5.39
CA LYS A 15 -26.58 -57.15 -5.03
C LYS A 15 -25.43 -56.63 -5.91
N ILE A 16 -25.73 -56.15 -7.12
CA ILE A 16 -24.71 -55.67 -8.07
C ILE A 16 -24.55 -54.15 -8.00
N ILE A 17 -25.63 -53.41 -7.75
CA ILE A 17 -25.59 -51.94 -7.76
C ILE A 17 -24.85 -51.37 -6.53
N LEU A 18 -25.05 -51.96 -5.35
CA LEU A 18 -24.42 -51.49 -4.10
C LEU A 18 -22.87 -51.46 -4.13
N PRO A 19 -22.15 -52.49 -4.60
CA PRO A 19 -20.69 -52.43 -4.66
C PRO A 19 -20.16 -51.42 -5.69
N ILE A 20 -20.86 -51.24 -6.81
CA ILE A 20 -20.48 -50.25 -7.84
C ILE A 20 -20.64 -48.82 -7.29
N LEU A 21 -21.75 -48.54 -6.59
CA LEU A 21 -21.95 -47.26 -5.92
C LEU A 21 -20.89 -46.99 -4.84
N GLY A 22 -20.51 -48.02 -4.08
CA GLY A 22 -19.45 -47.94 -3.09
C GLY A 22 -18.09 -47.58 -3.70
N CYS A 23 -17.69 -48.24 -4.80
CA CYS A 23 -16.46 -47.91 -5.52
C CYS A 23 -16.47 -46.48 -6.07
N LEU A 24 -17.57 -46.03 -6.67
CA LEU A 24 -17.69 -44.66 -7.19
C LEU A 24 -17.60 -43.61 -6.08
N PHE A 25 -18.18 -43.88 -4.91
CA PHE A 25 -18.10 -42.99 -3.75
C PHE A 25 -16.66 -42.84 -3.23
N VAL A 26 -15.90 -43.94 -3.15
CA VAL A 26 -14.49 -43.90 -2.71
C VAL A 26 -13.62 -43.11 -3.69
N VAL A 27 -13.83 -43.29 -5.00
CA VAL A 27 -13.11 -42.52 -6.03
C VAL A 27 -13.46 -41.03 -5.94
N PHE A 28 -14.75 -40.70 -5.77
CA PHE A 28 -15.19 -39.31 -5.64
C PHE A 28 -14.57 -38.61 -4.43
N VAL A 29 -14.58 -39.26 -3.26
CA VAL A 29 -13.97 -38.70 -2.03
C VAL A 29 -12.46 -38.53 -2.20
N SER A 30 -11.78 -39.50 -2.81
CA SER A 30 -10.32 -39.43 -3.06
C SER A 30 -9.95 -38.27 -3.98
N VAL A 31 -10.65 -38.12 -5.11
CA VAL A 31 -10.41 -37.03 -6.07
C VAL A 31 -10.72 -35.67 -5.45
N SER A 32 -11.83 -35.54 -4.70
CA SER A 32 -12.19 -34.30 -4.02
C SER A 32 -11.15 -33.90 -2.97
N PHE A 33 -10.61 -34.86 -2.22
CA PHE A 33 -9.58 -34.60 -1.22
C PHE A 33 -8.26 -34.19 -1.88
N CYS A 34 -7.88 -34.84 -2.98
CA CYS A 34 -6.69 -34.50 -3.75
C CYS A 34 -6.79 -33.10 -4.37
N LEU A 35 -7.97 -32.72 -4.89
CA LEU A 35 -8.21 -31.39 -5.45
C LEU A 35 -8.13 -30.28 -4.40
N HIS A 36 -8.71 -30.50 -3.21
CA HIS A 36 -8.60 -29.55 -2.10
C HIS A 36 -7.17 -29.40 -1.59
N PHE A 37 -6.40 -30.49 -1.53
CA PHE A 37 -5.00 -30.45 -1.11
C PHE A 37 -4.13 -29.66 -2.09
N LEU A 38 -4.27 -29.93 -3.39
CA LEU A 38 -3.52 -29.23 -4.44
C LEU A 38 -3.89 -27.73 -4.54
N LEU A 39 -5.17 -27.39 -4.38
CA LEU A 39 -5.61 -25.98 -4.34
C LEU A 39 -5.12 -25.27 -3.06
N GLY A 40 -5.07 -25.97 -1.93
CA GLY A 40 -4.55 -25.45 -0.67
C GLY A 40 -3.07 -25.07 -0.76
N GLU A 41 -2.24 -25.98 -1.27
CA GLU A 41 -0.78 -25.75 -1.43
C GLU A 41 -0.46 -24.63 -2.42
N ALA A 42 -1.20 -24.55 -3.54
CA ALA A 42 -1.00 -23.49 -4.54
C ALA A 42 -1.27 -22.09 -3.94
N ILE A 43 -2.32 -21.95 -3.13
CA ILE A 43 -2.69 -20.70 -2.48
C ILE A 43 -1.66 -20.32 -1.40
N THR A 44 -1.16 -21.29 -0.61
CA THR A 44 -0.14 -21.00 0.39
C THR A 44 1.18 -20.59 -0.24
N ASN A 45 1.64 -21.27 -1.30
CA ASN A 45 2.90 -20.95 -1.96
C ASN A 45 2.87 -19.56 -2.63
N SER A 46 1.74 -19.19 -3.24
CA SER A 46 1.57 -17.85 -3.81
C SER A 46 1.62 -16.75 -2.73
N LYS A 47 1.07 -17.00 -1.53
CA LYS A 47 1.11 -16.05 -0.41
C LYS A 47 2.50 -15.88 0.20
N THR A 48 3.30 -16.94 0.26
CA THR A 48 4.66 -16.87 0.82
C THR A 48 5.58 -16.02 -0.06
N ILE A 49 5.49 -16.17 -1.39
CA ILE A 49 6.31 -15.43 -2.36
C ILE A 49 6.02 -13.92 -2.28
N ILE A 50 4.75 -13.53 -2.17
CA ILE A 50 4.36 -12.11 -2.09
C ILE A 50 4.90 -11.45 -0.80
N ASN A 51 4.98 -12.18 0.31
CA ASN A 51 5.41 -11.62 1.60
C ASN A 51 6.94 -11.42 1.72
N GLU A 52 7.75 -12.28 1.10
CA GLU A 52 9.21 -12.09 1.08
C GLU A 52 9.64 -10.91 0.22
N ASP A 53 8.96 -10.66 -0.90
CA ASP A 53 9.25 -9.52 -1.79
C ASP A 53 8.92 -8.18 -1.11
N ILE A 54 7.83 -8.12 -0.33
CA ILE A 54 7.44 -6.93 0.44
C ILE A 54 8.44 -6.68 1.58
N ALA A 55 8.82 -7.70 2.35
CA ALA A 55 9.81 -7.54 3.42
C ALA A 55 11.16 -7.03 2.87
N THR A 56 11.51 -7.43 1.65
CA THR A 56 12.73 -6.98 0.95
C THR A 56 12.59 -5.55 0.41
N ALA A 57 11.46 -5.21 -0.22
CA ALA A 57 11.19 -3.86 -0.74
C ALA A 57 11.17 -2.81 0.38
N PHE A 58 10.57 -3.11 1.53
CA PHE A 58 10.53 -2.21 2.68
C PHE A 58 11.80 -2.26 3.55
N GLY A 59 12.55 -3.37 3.53
CA GLY A 59 13.90 -3.47 4.09
C GLY A 59 14.93 -2.61 3.31
N HIS A 60 14.60 -2.22 2.09
CA HIS A 60 15.41 -1.37 1.21
C HIS A 60 14.90 0.05 1.02
N MET A 61 13.92 0.51 1.81
CA MET A 61 13.75 1.95 2.05
C MET A 61 14.92 2.47 2.90
N LYS A 62 16.13 2.43 2.33
CA LYS A 62 17.22 3.29 2.76
C LYS A 62 16.75 4.69 2.43
N TYR A 63 16.43 5.45 3.46
CA TYR A 63 16.34 6.90 3.33
C TYR A 63 17.62 7.38 2.64
N GLN A 64 17.51 7.73 1.35
CA GLN A 64 18.61 8.34 0.64
C GLN A 64 18.73 9.74 1.20
N ARG A 65 19.82 9.98 1.93
CA ARG A 65 20.16 11.32 2.37
C ARG A 65 20.60 12.08 1.12
N HIS A 66 19.68 12.84 0.55
CA HIS A 66 20.03 13.77 -0.52
C HIS A 66 20.90 14.89 0.05
N GLU A 67 21.86 15.34 -0.73
CA GLU A 67 22.63 16.53 -0.41
C GLU A 67 21.71 17.76 -0.53
N THR A 68 21.98 18.79 0.26
CA THR A 68 21.22 20.04 0.18
C THR A 68 21.95 21.00 -0.73
N VAL A 69 21.21 21.67 -1.62
CA VAL A 69 21.78 22.52 -2.69
C VAL A 69 22.76 23.55 -2.13
N ASP A 70 22.49 24.11 -0.93
CA ASP A 70 23.40 25.04 -0.28
C ASP A 70 23.37 24.95 1.26
N SER A 71 24.02 23.94 1.82
CA SER A 71 24.19 23.82 3.28
C SER A 71 24.86 25.05 3.93
N ASN A 72 25.62 25.82 3.15
CA ASN A 72 26.32 27.03 3.63
C ASN A 72 25.44 28.29 3.68
N ILE A 73 24.26 28.30 3.05
CA ILE A 73 23.36 29.45 3.05
C ILE A 73 22.53 29.49 4.34
N LEU A 74 22.18 28.31 4.87
CA LEU A 74 21.40 28.21 6.11
C LEU A 74 22.25 28.65 7.30
N SER A 75 21.66 29.45 8.20
CA SER A 75 22.32 29.82 9.46
C SER A 75 22.31 28.70 10.51
N TYR A 76 21.84 27.50 10.15
CA TYR A 76 21.61 26.37 11.03
C TYR A 76 21.82 25.03 10.30
N ASP A 77 22.15 23.98 11.06
CA ASP A 77 22.25 22.61 10.55
C ASP A 77 20.88 21.92 10.68
N ILE A 78 20.30 21.51 9.54
CA ILE A 78 18.98 20.86 9.50
C ILE A 78 18.94 19.55 10.28
N HIS A 79 20.07 18.87 10.51
CA HIS A 79 20.15 17.62 11.27
C HIS A 79 20.55 17.83 12.73
N LYS A 80 20.91 19.06 13.11
CA LYS A 80 21.21 19.49 14.48
C LYS A 80 20.43 20.76 14.77
N CYS A 81 19.13 20.57 14.86
CA CYS A 81 18.19 21.65 15.06
C CYS A 81 18.55 22.49 16.29
N PRO A 82 18.65 23.82 16.15
CA PRO A 82 18.97 24.68 17.27
C PRO A 82 17.77 24.74 18.25
N PRO A 83 18.04 24.84 19.56
CA PRO A 83 17.00 24.95 20.57
C PRO A 83 16.22 26.27 20.44
N ASP A 84 16.91 27.35 20.10
CA ASP A 84 16.30 28.63 19.73
C ASP A 84 15.98 28.65 18.24
N ILE A 85 14.77 29.09 17.90
CA ILE A 85 14.31 29.16 16.51
C ILE A 85 15.13 30.23 15.75
N PRO A 86 15.79 29.88 14.62
CA PRO A 86 16.47 30.85 13.79
C PRO A 86 15.51 31.89 13.21
N LYS A 87 15.99 33.14 13.08
CA LYS A 87 15.16 34.27 12.63
C LYS A 87 14.56 34.06 11.23
N ASP A 88 15.26 33.31 10.39
CA ASP A 88 14.92 33.00 9.00
C ASP A 88 14.28 31.61 8.85
N TYR A 89 13.84 30.96 9.94
CA TYR A 89 13.22 29.64 9.88
C TYR A 89 11.69 29.70 9.63
N PRO A 90 11.14 28.86 8.74
CA PRO A 90 11.87 28.02 7.78
C PRO A 90 12.48 28.86 6.66
N TYR A 91 13.68 28.50 6.21
CA TYR A 91 14.33 29.21 5.12
C TYR A 91 13.50 29.14 3.83
N ALA A 92 13.21 30.30 3.24
CA ALA A 92 12.42 30.43 2.02
C ALA A 92 13.34 30.55 0.81
N TRP A 93 13.27 29.56 -0.09
CA TRP A 93 13.99 29.56 -1.36
C TRP A 93 13.25 30.38 -2.42
N ASN A 94 13.99 30.90 -3.40
CA ASN A 94 13.37 31.51 -4.57
C ASN A 94 12.59 30.45 -5.36
N THR A 95 11.32 30.72 -5.64
CA THR A 95 10.45 29.77 -6.34
C THR A 95 10.95 29.41 -7.74
N LEU A 96 11.50 30.38 -8.48
CA LEU A 96 12.05 30.11 -9.82
C LEU A 96 13.27 29.20 -9.74
N ASP A 97 14.15 29.41 -8.75
CA ASP A 97 15.34 28.57 -8.55
C ASP A 97 14.92 27.13 -8.18
N VAL A 98 13.91 26.97 -7.32
CA VAL A 98 13.35 25.66 -6.97
C VAL A 98 12.77 24.95 -8.21
N LEU A 99 11.97 25.67 -9.02
CA LEU A 99 11.34 25.10 -10.22
C LEU A 99 12.34 24.79 -11.34
N GLN A 100 13.41 25.57 -11.46
CA GLN A 100 14.49 25.30 -12.42
C GLN A 100 15.37 24.13 -11.98
N HIS A 101 15.51 23.93 -10.66
CA HIS A 101 16.30 22.84 -10.09
C HIS A 101 15.60 21.49 -10.19
N TRP A 102 14.29 21.45 -9.92
CA TRP A 102 13.49 20.24 -10.04
C TRP A 102 12.08 20.57 -10.53
N ASN A 103 11.83 20.27 -11.80
CA ASN A 103 10.52 20.46 -12.42
C ASN A 103 9.53 19.44 -11.81
N PRO A 104 8.32 19.86 -11.36
CA PRO A 104 7.30 18.94 -10.86
C PRO A 104 6.91 17.80 -11.83
N ASP A 105 7.14 18.00 -13.12
CA ASP A 105 6.89 17.01 -14.18
C ASP A 105 8.04 16.02 -14.39
N ASP A 106 9.20 16.28 -13.78
CA ASP A 106 10.34 15.39 -13.83
C ASP A 106 10.29 14.41 -12.65
N THR A 107 10.06 13.14 -12.98
CA THR A 107 10.03 12.05 -11.99
C THR A 107 11.41 11.62 -11.53
N GLU A 108 12.47 12.03 -12.21
CA GLU A 108 13.84 11.72 -11.81
C GLU A 108 14.22 12.54 -10.57
N ILE A 109 14.61 11.83 -9.51
CA ILE A 109 14.96 12.49 -8.24
C ILE A 109 16.33 13.17 -8.40
N PRO A 110 16.44 14.48 -8.16
CA PRO A 110 17.70 15.19 -8.30
C PRO A 110 18.72 14.74 -7.24
N SER A 111 20.00 14.88 -7.56
CA SER A 111 21.10 14.55 -6.63
C SER A 111 21.10 15.43 -5.37
N THR A 112 20.64 16.68 -5.51
CA THR A 112 20.51 17.66 -4.43
C THR A 112 19.08 18.16 -4.33
N ILE A 113 18.66 18.61 -3.15
CA ILE A 113 17.33 19.18 -2.91
C ILE A 113 17.38 20.47 -2.10
N HIS A 114 16.41 21.35 -2.34
CA HIS A 114 16.16 22.52 -1.52
C HIS A 114 15.46 22.11 -0.22
N GLN A 115 16.24 21.90 0.84
CA GLN A 115 15.73 21.48 2.15
C GLN A 115 16.16 22.50 3.21
N GLY A 116 15.18 23.20 3.79
CA GLY A 116 15.39 24.13 4.91
C GLY A 116 14.73 23.66 6.21
N LEU A 117 13.98 22.56 6.19
CA LEU A 117 13.27 22.09 7.38
C LEU A 117 14.19 21.30 8.31
N CYS A 118 14.00 21.55 9.58
CA CYS A 118 14.66 20.83 10.64
C CYS A 118 14.23 19.36 10.68
N ALA A 119 15.20 18.45 10.74
CA ALA A 119 15.05 17.02 10.72
C ALA A 119 15.37 16.42 12.10
N VAL A 120 14.33 16.17 12.87
CA VAL A 120 14.40 15.73 14.27
C VAL A 120 14.39 14.20 14.36
N ASP A 121 15.32 13.60 15.09
CA ASP A 121 15.27 12.18 15.46
C ASP A 121 14.45 12.00 16.74
N TRP A 122 13.27 11.38 16.64
CA TRP A 122 12.38 11.16 17.77
C TRP A 122 12.97 10.27 18.87
N ARG A 123 14.07 9.57 18.64
CA ARG A 123 14.71 8.74 19.67
C ARG A 123 15.55 9.55 20.65
N ASP A 124 15.90 10.78 20.28
CA ASP A 124 16.71 11.69 21.10
C ASP A 124 15.79 12.61 21.93
N PRO A 125 15.82 12.51 23.28
CA PRO A 125 14.97 13.32 24.15
C PRO A 125 15.18 14.83 24.02
N GLU A 126 16.39 15.29 23.69
CA GLU A 126 16.67 16.73 23.50
C GLU A 126 15.96 17.22 22.25
N GLN A 127 16.09 16.45 21.17
CA GLN A 127 15.42 16.72 19.90
C GLN A 127 13.89 16.63 20.00
N GLN A 128 13.34 15.77 20.87
CA GLN A 128 11.90 15.78 21.16
C GLN A 128 11.44 17.12 21.74
N GLN A 129 12.20 17.71 22.68
CA GLN A 129 11.88 19.01 23.27
C GLN A 129 11.93 20.12 22.21
N ILE A 130 12.91 20.04 21.30
CA ILE A 130 13.03 20.97 20.16
C ILE A 130 11.79 20.84 19.25
N ALA A 131 11.39 19.63 18.87
CA ALA A 131 10.17 19.42 18.08
C ALA A 131 8.91 19.96 18.78
N GLU A 132 8.78 19.77 20.09
CA GLU A 132 7.68 20.36 20.85
C GLU A 132 7.73 21.89 20.87
N HIS A 133 8.92 22.48 20.97
CA HIS A 133 9.12 23.92 20.89
C HIS A 133 8.72 24.47 19.51
N TYR A 134 9.16 23.85 18.43
CA TYR A 134 8.83 24.26 17.06
C TYR A 134 7.33 24.11 16.81
N ARG A 135 6.72 23.01 17.26
CA ARG A 135 5.27 22.77 17.17
C ARG A 135 4.45 23.82 17.91
N LYS A 136 4.87 24.23 19.11
CA LYS A 136 4.20 25.28 19.90
C LYS A 136 4.23 26.65 19.22
N ASN A 137 5.22 26.88 18.36
CA ASN A 137 5.36 28.11 17.56
C ASN A 137 4.79 27.96 16.14
N GLU A 138 4.05 26.87 15.86
CA GLU A 138 3.42 26.60 14.56
C GLU A 138 4.42 26.53 13.38
N LEU A 139 5.66 26.09 13.65
CA LEU A 139 6.69 25.95 12.64
C LEU A 139 6.75 24.52 12.08
N PRO A 140 6.94 24.34 10.76
CA PRO A 140 7.08 23.03 10.16
C PRO A 140 8.44 22.40 10.48
N PHE A 141 8.49 21.07 10.62
CA PHE A 141 9.72 20.29 10.77
C PHE A 141 9.45 18.83 10.38
N LEU A 142 10.51 18.06 10.16
CA LEU A 142 10.47 16.64 9.85
C LEU A 142 10.77 15.83 11.11
N VAL A 143 10.02 14.75 11.32
CA VAL A 143 10.26 13.80 12.41
C VAL A 143 10.65 12.44 11.85
N HIS A 144 11.81 11.95 12.27
CA HIS A 144 12.32 10.64 11.95
C HIS A 144 12.19 9.68 13.13
N ASN A 145 12.19 8.38 12.85
CA ASN A 145 12.28 7.32 13.85
C ASN A 145 11.19 7.30 14.94
N HIS A 146 10.03 7.91 14.71
CA HIS A 146 8.92 7.85 15.66
C HIS A 146 8.46 6.38 15.84
N PRO A 147 8.54 5.80 17.06
CA PRO A 147 8.36 4.36 17.26
C PRO A 147 6.94 3.89 16.93
N GLN A 148 5.92 4.71 17.18
CA GLN A 148 4.55 4.37 16.82
C GLN A 148 4.35 4.37 15.30
N ILE A 149 4.95 5.33 14.57
CA ILE A 149 4.86 5.39 13.11
C ILE A 149 5.55 4.17 12.51
N ARG A 150 6.74 3.80 13.00
CA ARG A 150 7.44 2.58 12.54
C ARG A 150 6.62 1.30 12.76
N LYS A 151 5.95 1.18 13.90
CA LYS A 151 5.05 0.04 14.17
C LYS A 151 3.87 0.03 13.21
N THR A 152 3.29 1.20 12.93
CA THR A 152 2.18 1.35 11.98
C THR A 152 2.63 0.98 10.57
N VAL A 153 3.75 1.52 10.09
CA VAL A 153 4.31 1.20 8.77
C VAL A 153 4.50 -0.31 8.61
N LYS A 154 5.10 -0.99 9.60
CA LYS A 154 5.28 -2.44 9.57
C LYS A 154 3.96 -3.22 9.47
N LYS A 155 2.90 -2.72 10.10
CA LYS A 155 1.58 -3.36 10.03
C LYS A 155 0.92 -3.10 8.68
N TRP A 156 0.91 -1.84 8.26
CA TRP A 156 0.23 -1.39 7.04
C TRP A 156 0.94 -1.86 5.77
N SER A 157 2.21 -2.25 5.85
CA SER A 157 2.91 -2.90 4.75
C SER A 157 2.48 -4.37 4.53
N SER A 158 1.79 -5.01 5.48
CA SER A 158 1.29 -6.39 5.28
C SER A 158 -0.02 -6.37 4.51
N TYR A 159 -0.05 -7.09 3.39
CA TYR A 159 -1.26 -7.28 2.60
C TYR A 159 -2.38 -7.93 3.43
N GLU A 160 -2.06 -8.96 4.21
CA GLU A 160 -3.05 -9.67 5.04
C GLU A 160 -3.65 -8.77 6.09
N TYR A 161 -2.83 -7.97 6.75
CA TYR A 161 -3.31 -7.01 7.74
C TYR A 161 -4.25 -5.99 7.08
N MET A 162 -3.85 -5.40 5.95
CA MET A 162 -4.68 -4.40 5.27
C MET A 162 -5.97 -5.01 4.69
N LEU A 163 -5.91 -6.24 4.17
CA LEU A 163 -7.07 -7.00 3.71
C LEU A 163 -8.05 -7.30 4.84
N ASP A 164 -7.55 -7.71 6.01
CA ASP A 164 -8.40 -7.94 7.18
C ASP A 164 -9.08 -6.64 7.67
N GLN A 165 -8.37 -5.51 7.62
CA GLN A 165 -8.89 -4.23 8.09
C GLN A 165 -9.85 -3.55 7.10
N LEU A 166 -9.65 -3.71 5.79
CA LEU A 166 -10.42 -3.01 4.75
C LEU A 166 -11.41 -3.92 4.00
N GLY A 167 -11.07 -5.20 3.86
CA GLY A 167 -11.88 -6.21 3.16
C GLY A 167 -12.21 -5.84 1.71
N ASP A 168 -13.36 -6.31 1.26
CA ASP A 168 -13.89 -6.07 -0.10
C ASP A 168 -14.71 -4.78 -0.19
N LYS A 169 -14.72 -3.96 0.88
CA LYS A 169 -15.43 -2.68 0.85
C LYS A 169 -14.75 -1.77 -0.17
N THR A 170 -15.55 -1.11 -1.01
CA THR A 170 -15.04 -0.11 -1.94
C THR A 170 -14.79 1.22 -1.24
N TYR A 171 -13.72 1.89 -1.65
CA TYR A 171 -13.33 3.21 -1.20
C TYR A 171 -13.17 4.13 -2.41
N ARG A 172 -13.44 5.40 -2.21
CA ARG A 172 -13.17 6.44 -3.20
C ARG A 172 -11.66 6.61 -3.35
N ASN A 173 -11.20 6.44 -4.58
CA ASN A 173 -9.83 6.64 -5.02
C ASN A 173 -9.80 7.75 -6.07
N GLU A 174 -8.66 8.44 -6.16
CA GLU A 174 -8.40 9.42 -7.22
C GLU A 174 -7.58 8.72 -8.30
N TYR A 175 -8.04 8.81 -9.54
CA TYR A 175 -7.34 8.33 -10.71
C TYR A 175 -6.83 9.53 -11.51
N SER A 176 -5.52 9.56 -11.73
CA SER A 176 -4.87 10.48 -12.65
C SER A 176 -4.13 9.67 -13.70
N LYS A 177 -4.07 10.21 -14.92
CA LYS A 177 -3.32 9.60 -16.02
C LYS A 177 -1.83 9.94 -15.98
N ASN A 178 -1.46 10.97 -15.23
CA ASN A 178 -0.09 11.46 -15.09
C ASN A 178 0.24 11.73 -13.61
N ASN A 179 1.40 12.32 -13.35
CA ASN A 179 1.91 12.73 -12.05
C ASN A 179 1.10 13.85 -11.34
N HIS A 180 0.09 14.44 -11.99
CA HIS A 180 -0.69 15.52 -11.42
C HIS A 180 -1.88 15.00 -10.61
N MET A 181 -1.77 15.07 -9.29
CA MET A 181 -2.87 14.78 -8.35
C MET A 181 -3.48 16.09 -7.85
N MET A 182 -4.23 16.76 -8.72
CA MET A 182 -4.81 18.08 -8.41
C MET A 182 -6.15 17.94 -7.71
N TYR A 183 -6.22 18.42 -6.46
CA TYR A 183 -7.51 18.52 -5.75
C TYR A 183 -8.46 19.45 -6.51
N TRP A 184 -9.68 18.98 -6.72
CA TRP A 184 -10.75 19.79 -7.30
C TRP A 184 -12.06 19.58 -6.55
N LYS A 185 -12.86 20.64 -6.49
CA LYS A 185 -14.23 20.58 -6.00
C LYS A 185 -15.10 21.54 -6.80
N ALA A 186 -15.92 21.00 -7.69
CA ALA A 186 -16.93 21.79 -8.36
C ALA A 186 -18.01 22.19 -7.35
N ARG A 187 -18.18 23.50 -7.10
CA ARG A 187 -19.33 24.05 -6.38
C ARG A 187 -20.10 24.94 -7.35
N GLY A 188 -21.35 24.57 -7.66
CA GLY A 188 -22.19 25.32 -8.60
C GLY A 188 -21.96 24.96 -10.07
N LYS A 189 -22.15 25.93 -10.98
CA LYS A 189 -21.97 25.73 -12.42
C LYS A 189 -20.48 25.76 -12.78
N THR A 190 -20.00 24.71 -13.41
CA THR A 190 -18.66 24.68 -14.01
C THR A 190 -18.63 25.47 -15.32
N PRO A 191 -17.49 26.07 -15.70
CA PRO A 191 -17.35 26.73 -17.00
C PRO A 191 -17.62 25.77 -18.17
N PRO A 192 -18.16 26.24 -19.32
CA PRO A 192 -18.31 25.40 -20.51
C PRO A 192 -16.98 24.78 -20.93
N GLY A 193 -16.95 23.47 -21.12
CA GLY A 193 -15.73 22.73 -21.51
C GLY A 193 -14.78 22.37 -20.37
N TRP A 194 -15.11 22.70 -19.11
CA TRP A 194 -14.31 22.26 -17.98
C TRP A 194 -14.47 20.75 -17.73
N THR A 195 -13.34 20.05 -17.63
CA THR A 195 -13.25 18.66 -17.17
C THR A 195 -12.43 18.60 -15.89
N PRO A 196 -12.75 17.72 -14.95
CA PRO A 196 -11.94 17.55 -13.75
C PRO A 196 -10.54 17.04 -14.13
N PRO A 197 -9.47 17.49 -13.44
CA PRO A 197 -8.11 17.03 -13.71
C PRO A 197 -7.87 15.58 -13.26
N THR A 198 -8.69 15.07 -12.35
CA THR A 198 -8.63 13.70 -11.84
C THR A 198 -10.02 13.09 -11.79
N GLU A 199 -10.12 11.77 -11.99
CA GLU A 199 -11.36 11.02 -11.92
C GLU A 199 -11.53 10.41 -10.52
N ASN A 200 -12.76 10.33 -10.01
CA ASN A 200 -13.05 9.55 -8.81
C ASN A 200 -13.46 8.15 -9.22
N VAL A 201 -12.75 7.13 -8.74
CA VAL A 201 -13.06 5.72 -8.97
C VAL A 201 -13.29 5.01 -7.63
N GLU A 202 -14.17 4.02 -7.60
CA GLU A 202 -14.42 3.22 -6.40
C GLU A 202 -13.69 1.89 -6.55
N LEU A 203 -12.78 1.57 -5.64
CA LEU A 203 -12.00 0.33 -5.66
C LEU A 203 -12.01 -0.32 -4.27
N SER A 204 -12.08 -1.65 -4.24
CA SER A 204 -11.77 -2.41 -3.03
C SER A 204 -10.26 -2.39 -2.75
N PHE A 205 -9.85 -2.74 -1.53
CA PHE A 205 -8.42 -2.87 -1.23
C PHE A 205 -7.71 -3.91 -2.12
N PRO A 206 -8.27 -5.13 -2.33
CA PRO A 206 -7.70 -6.10 -3.28
C PRO A 206 -7.49 -5.53 -4.68
N ASP A 207 -8.52 -4.87 -5.25
CA ASP A 207 -8.45 -4.34 -6.62
C ASP A 207 -7.41 -3.20 -6.74
N TRP A 208 -7.35 -2.34 -5.72
CA TRP A 208 -6.35 -1.28 -5.65
C TRP A 208 -4.94 -1.86 -5.53
N TYR A 209 -4.75 -2.87 -4.69
CA TYR A 209 -3.44 -3.50 -4.45
C TYR A 209 -2.93 -4.20 -5.72
N GLU A 210 -3.79 -4.92 -6.44
CA GLU A 210 -3.44 -5.54 -7.72
C GLU A 210 -2.94 -4.50 -8.73
N LYS A 211 -3.65 -3.37 -8.84
CA LYS A 211 -3.26 -2.26 -9.72
C LYS A 211 -1.92 -1.64 -9.29
N ALA A 212 -1.71 -1.43 -7.99
CA ALA A 212 -0.48 -0.87 -7.46
C ALA A 212 0.73 -1.77 -7.75
N VAL A 213 0.59 -3.08 -7.53
CA VAL A 213 1.65 -4.07 -7.84
C VAL A 213 1.92 -4.15 -9.35
N ALA A 214 0.89 -4.04 -10.19
CA ALA A 214 1.07 -4.03 -11.64
C ALA A 214 1.87 -2.80 -12.11
N LEU A 215 1.63 -1.63 -11.52
CA LEU A 215 2.36 -0.39 -11.79
C LEU A 215 3.81 -0.45 -11.28
N ASP A 216 4.06 -1.02 -10.11
CA ASP A 216 5.42 -1.17 -9.59
C ASP A 216 6.31 -2.03 -10.52
N LYS A 217 5.72 -3.06 -11.14
CA LYS A 217 6.41 -3.91 -12.12
C LYS A 217 6.59 -3.25 -13.49
N HIS A 218 5.73 -2.28 -13.81
CA HIS A 218 5.67 -1.59 -15.10
C HIS A 218 5.40 -0.09 -14.87
N PRO A 219 6.42 0.68 -14.42
CA PRO A 219 6.23 2.07 -14.00
C PRO A 219 5.74 2.98 -15.14
N ASP A 220 6.09 2.64 -16.39
CA ASP A 220 5.66 3.35 -17.60
C ASP A 220 4.81 2.41 -18.49
N PRO A 221 3.56 2.10 -18.12
CA PRO A 221 2.73 1.25 -18.97
C PRO A 221 2.52 1.96 -20.32
N PRO A 222 2.41 1.23 -21.45
CA PRO A 222 2.33 1.80 -22.81
C PRO A 222 1.20 2.82 -23.05
N ASN A 223 0.25 2.92 -22.11
CA ASN A 223 -0.90 3.82 -22.13
C ASN A 223 -0.83 4.90 -21.02
N ALA A 224 0.29 5.03 -20.30
CA ALA A 224 0.54 6.19 -19.45
C ALA A 224 0.78 7.39 -20.38
N GLU A 225 -0.15 8.33 -20.38
CA GLU A 225 0.02 9.62 -21.04
C GLU A 225 0.96 10.43 -20.13
N HIS A 226 2.25 10.49 -20.46
CA HIS A 226 3.21 11.42 -19.84
C HIS A 226 2.91 12.85 -20.31
#